data_AF-A0A950XG92-F1
#
_entry.id   AF-A0A950XG92-F1
#
_cell.length_a   1.000
_cell.length_b   1.000
_cell.length_c   1.000
_cell.angle_alpha   90.00
_cell.angle_beta   90.00
_cell.angle_gamma   90.00
#
_symmetry.space_group_name_H-M   'P 1'
#
loop_
_entity.id
_entity.type
_entity.pdbx_description
1 polymer ?
#
loop_
_entity_poly.entity_id
_entity_poly.type
_entity_poly.pdbx_seq_one_letter_code
_entity_poly.pdbx_strand_id
1 'polypeptide(L)' 'MHSTVGTVLHLLWTFAQLSVLGFGGGKGIIPQMHADAVERYRWVTSQQFTQFYTIGKLVPGPTTIFAA' A
#
# COMPACT_ATOMS: atom_id res chain seq x y z
N MET A 1 -25.74 27.19 -13.88
CA MET A 1 -26.06 25.92 -13.19
C MET A 1 -25.11 24.85 -13.72
N HIS A 2 -23.87 24.84 -13.22
CA HIS A 2 -22.84 23.89 -13.65
C HIS A 2 -23.24 22.52 -13.11
N SER A 3 -23.46 21.56 -14.00
CA SER A 3 -24.13 20.29 -13.76
C SER A 3 -23.48 19.53 -12.59
N THR A 4 -24.10 19.58 -11.41
CA THR A 4 -23.68 18.88 -10.18
C THR A 4 -23.40 17.39 -10.45
N VAL A 5 -24.12 16.82 -11.41
CA VAL A 5 -23.95 15.44 -11.90
C VAL A 5 -22.55 15.19 -12.48
N GLY A 6 -21.97 16.14 -13.21
CA GLY A 6 -20.63 16.00 -13.79
C GLY A 6 -19.53 15.98 -12.74
N THR A 7 -19.67 16.79 -11.69
CA THR A 7 -18.73 16.82 -10.55
C THR A 7 -18.77 15.52 -9.75
N VAL A 8 -19.97 14.97 -9.50
CA VAL A 8 -20.12 13.70 -8.78
C VAL A 8 -19.52 12.55 -9.57
N LEU A 9 -19.72 12.52 -10.89
CA LEU A 9 -19.15 11.49 -11.76
C LEU A 9 -17.61 11.56 -11.80
N HIS A 10 -17.05 12.77 -11.83
CA HIS A 10 -15.60 12.98 -11.79
C HIS A 10 -15.01 12.56 -10.44
N LEU A 11 -15.65 12.88 -9.32
CA LEU A 11 -15.23 12.37 -8.01
C LEU A 11 -15.25 10.84 -8.00
N LEU A 12 -16.35 10.22 -8.42
CA LEU A 12 -16.51 8.77 -8.42
C LEU A 12 -15.43 8.09 -9.27
N TRP A 13 -15.11 8.64 -10.44
CA TRP A 13 -14.05 8.15 -11.31
C TRP A 13 -12.66 8.28 -10.67
N THR A 14 -12.33 9.45 -10.10
CA THR A 14 -11.05 9.67 -9.42
C THR A 14 -10.87 8.74 -8.22
N PHE A 15 -11.89 8.61 -7.38
CA PHE A 15 -11.84 7.71 -6.23
C PHE A 15 -11.85 6.24 -6.65
N ALA A 16 -12.50 5.86 -7.75
CA ALA A 16 -12.42 4.50 -8.29
C ALA A 16 -11.01 4.19 -8.81
N GLN A 17 -10.35 5.11 -9.53
CA GLN A 17 -8.96 4.94 -9.94
C GLN A 17 -8.01 4.87 -8.75
N LEU A 18 -8.15 5.77 -7.77
CA LEU A 18 -7.36 5.75 -6.54
C LEU A 18 -7.62 4.49 -5.73
N SER A 19 -8.85 3.99 -5.71
CA SER A 19 -9.21 2.74 -5.05
C SER A 19 -8.63 1.55 -5.79
N VAL A 20 -8.64 1.48 -7.13
CA VAL A 20 -8.01 0.37 -7.87
C VAL A 20 -6.49 0.39 -7.69
N LEU A 21 -5.87 1.57 -7.73
CA LEU A 21 -4.45 1.75 -7.46
C LEU A 21 -4.09 1.45 -6.00
N GLY A 22 -4.97 1.78 -5.04
CA GLY A 22 -4.78 1.52 -3.61
C GLY A 22 -5.14 0.09 -3.17
N PHE A 23 -6.12 -0.55 -3.81
CA PHE A 23 -6.49 -1.96 -3.60
C PHE A 23 -5.49 -2.89 -4.30
N GLY A 24 -4.89 -2.47 -5.42
CA GLY A 24 -3.79 -3.18 -6.08
C GLY A 24 -2.39 -2.83 -5.52
N GLY A 25 -2.25 -1.73 -4.77
CA GLY A 25 -0.96 -1.11 -4.43
C GLY A 25 -0.61 -1.10 -2.94
N GLY A 26 -0.32 -2.27 -2.37
CA GLY A 26 0.38 -2.35 -1.07
C GLY A 26 0.02 -3.57 -0.22
N LYS A 27 -1.22 -4.05 -0.28
CA LYS A 27 -1.69 -5.19 0.55
C LYS A 27 -1.15 -6.54 0.07
N GLY A 28 -0.84 -6.68 -1.23
CA GLY A 28 -0.19 -7.86 -1.80
C GLY A 28 1.34 -7.81 -1.76
N ILE A 29 1.94 -6.63 -1.53
CA ILE A 29 3.40 -6.47 -1.53
C ILE A 29 4.05 -7.21 -0.38
N ILE A 30 3.45 -7.21 0.82
CA ILE A 30 4.02 -7.91 1.98
C ILE A 30 4.08 -9.44 1.76
N PRO A 31 2.98 -10.12 1.37
CA PRO A 31 3.04 -11.55 1.08
C PRO A 31 3.93 -11.88 -0.13
N GLN A 32 4.00 -10.99 -1.14
CA GLN A 32 4.89 -11.18 -2.28
C GLN A 32 6.37 -10.98 -1.92
N MET A 33 6.69 -9.96 -1.10
CA MET A 33 8.02 -9.76 -0.54
C MET A 33 8.44 -10.93 0.35
N HIS A 34 7.52 -11.50 1.13
CA HIS A 34 7.80 -12.71 1.90
C HIS A 34 8.11 -13.89 0.97
N ALA A 35 7.32 -14.10 -0.10
CA ALA A 35 7.58 -15.14 -1.09
C ALA A 35 8.94 -14.95 -1.79
N ASP A 36 9.27 -13.73 -2.21
CA ASP A 36 10.56 -13.45 -2.85
C ASP A 36 11.73 -13.58 -1.86
N ALA A 37 11.66 -12.95 -0.69
CA ALA A 37 12.76 -12.90 0.27
C ALA A 37 13.03 -14.23 0.99
N VAL A 38 11.99 -15.03 1.24
CA VAL A 38 12.09 -16.31 1.96
C VAL A 38 12.16 -17.49 1.00
N GLU A 39 11.23 -17.59 0.04
CA GLU A 39 11.11 -18.78 -0.82
C GLU A 39 12.09 -18.70 -2.01
N ARG A 40 12.12 -17.55 -2.70
CA ARG A 40 12.88 -17.42 -3.95
C ARG A 40 14.37 -17.15 -3.73
N TYR A 41 14.70 -16.23 -2.84
CA TYR A 41 16.07 -15.79 -2.60
C TYR A 41 16.70 -16.31 -1.30
N ARG A 42 15.88 -16.83 -0.36
CA ARG A 42 16.31 -17.34 0.96
C ARG A 42 17.21 -16.37 1.74
N TRP A 43 17.02 -15.06 1.58
CA TRP A 43 17.80 -14.04 2.27
C TRP A 43 17.48 -13.97 3.76
N VAL A 44 16.25 -14.32 4.13
CA VAL A 44 15.74 -14.30 5.49
C VAL A 44 14.77 -15.46 5.70
N THR A 45 14.70 -15.98 6.92
CA THR A 45 13.68 -16.96 7.32
C THR A 45 12.34 -16.29 7.57
N SER A 46 11.21 -17.01 7.47
CA SER A 46 9.86 -16.44 7.73
C SER A 46 9.73 -15.76 9.09
N GLN A 47 10.41 -16.31 10.11
CA GLN A 47 10.44 -15.74 11.45
C GLN A 47 11.22 -14.41 11.48
N GLN A 48 12.37 -14.33 10.82
CA GLN A 48 13.14 -13.10 10.69
C GLN A 48 12.40 -12.03 9.88
N PHE A 49 11.73 -12.41 8.77
CA PHE A 49 10.92 -11.48 7.99
C PHE A 49 9.82 -10.83 8.86
N THR A 50 9.13 -11.63 9.66
CA THR A 50 8.08 -11.14 10.57
C THR A 50 8.64 -10.24 11.66
N GLN A 51 9.81 -10.58 12.20
CA GLN A 51 10.52 -9.74 13.17
C GLN A 51 10.93 -8.39 12.56
N PHE A 52 11.53 -8.38 11.36
CA PHE A 52 11.90 -7.16 10.65
C PHE A 52 10.70 -6.31 10.25
N TYR A 53 9.60 -6.94 9.83
CA TYR A 53 8.34 -6.24 9.55
C TYR A 53 7.76 -5.58 10.80
N THR A 54 7.84 -6.27 11.94
CA THR A 54 7.40 -5.74 13.24
C THR A 54 8.29 -4.58 13.67
N ILE A 55 9.62 -4.72 13.58
CA ILE A 55 10.58 -3.66 13.86
C ILE A 55 10.37 -2.46 12.93
N GLY A 56 10.13 -2.69 11.63
CA GLY A 56 9.85 -1.64 10.66
C GLY A 56 8.55 -0.87 10.92
N LYS A 57 7.56 -1.50 11.58
CA LYS A 57 6.37 -0.80 12.10
C LYS A 57 6.60 -0.10 13.43
N LEU A 58 7.56 -0.57 14.24
CA LEU A 58 7.94 0.03 15.51
C LEU A 58 8.80 1.27 15.32
N VAL A 59 9.55 1.35 14.22
CA VAL A 59 10.17 2.60 13.79
C VAL A 59 9.06 3.48 13.23
N PRO A 60 8.63 4.56 13.92
CA PRO A 60 7.80 5.56 13.26
C PRO A 60 8.64 6.07 12.10
N GLY A 61 8.26 5.69 10.87
CA GLY A 61 8.87 6.27 9.68
C GLY A 61 8.77 7.80 9.76
N PRO A 62 9.66 8.55 9.11
CA PRO A 62 9.48 9.99 9.00
C PRO A 62 8.07 10.22 8.48
N THR A 63 7.24 10.85 9.30
CA THR A 63 5.87 11.21 8.98
C THR A 63 5.90 12.31 7.92
N THR A 64 6.29 11.98 6.69
CA THR A 64 5.89 12.75 5.51
C THR A 64 4.42 12.44 5.24
N ILE A 65 3.59 12.93 6.15
CA ILE A 65 2.24 13.37 5.84
C ILE A 65 2.43 14.63 5.00
N PHE A 66 2.82 14.46 3.74
CA PHE A 66 2.49 15.45 2.72
C PHE A 66 1.07 15.11 2.27
N ALA A 67 0.10 15.89 2.72
CA ALA A 67 -0.88 16.55 1.85
C ALA A 67 -2.12 17.01 2.65
N ALA A 68 -2.31 18.33 2.62
CA ALA A 68 -3.58 19.08 2.62
C ALA A 68 -4.51 19.01 3.84
#